data_AF-A0A7S0PVY4-F1
#
_entry.id   AF-A0A7S0PVY4-F1
#
_cell.length_a   1.000
_cell.length_b   1.000
_cell.length_c   1.000
_cell.angle_alpha   90.00
_cell.angle_beta   90.00
_cell.angle_gamma   90.00
#
_symmetry.space_group_name_H-M   'P 1'
#
loop_
_entity.id
_entity.type
_entity.pdbx_description
1 polymer ?
#
loop_
_entity_poly.entity_id
_entity_poly.type
_entity_poly.pdbx_seq_one_letter_code
_entity_poly.pdbx_strand_id
1 'polypeptide(L)'
;DWPKLRRLCACVTLYADQADGALRYSELFNRVQSLGRHPFALSAPQFQQLDIVDTSWMDSNVQAMRHSYFNVNRHIIDDLREIIVETRKADLRTGRLLHRRDNVYSFLAAPRRVVND
;
A
#
# COMPACT_ATOMS: atom_id res chain seq x y z
N ASP A 1 11.14 -14.50 1.75
CA ASP A 1 12.19 -14.97 0.80
C ASP A 1 12.40 -13.92 -0.32
N TRP A 2 12.95 -12.76 0.03
CA TRP A 2 13.06 -11.60 -0.86
C TRP A 2 14.01 -11.79 -2.07
N PRO A 3 15.19 -12.42 -1.91
CA PRO A 3 16.11 -12.63 -3.04
C PRO A 3 15.53 -13.49 -4.17
N LYS A 4 14.65 -14.44 -3.84
CA LYS A 4 13.95 -15.27 -4.84
C LYS A 4 12.88 -14.48 -5.58
N LEU A 5 12.05 -13.72 -4.87
CA LEU A 5 11.04 -12.82 -5.45
C LEU A 5 11.66 -11.83 -6.44
N ARG A 6 12.81 -11.25 -6.08
CA ARG A 6 13.55 -10.31 -6.94
C ARG A 6 14.00 -10.91 -8.29
N ARG A 7 14.15 -12.24 -8.38
CA ARG A 7 14.52 -12.92 -9.63
C ARG A 7 13.31 -13.21 -10.52
N LEU A 8 12.11 -13.29 -9.94
CA LEU A 8 10.89 -13.70 -10.62
C LEU A 8 10.05 -12.51 -11.10
N CYS A 9 10.10 -11.39 -10.39
CA CYS A 9 9.27 -10.22 -10.69
C CYS A 9 10.16 -8.97 -10.85
N ALA A 10 10.01 -8.27 -11.97
CA ALA A 10 10.70 -7.02 -12.25
C ALA A 10 10.20 -5.83 -11.40
N CYS A 11 8.94 -5.91 -10.94
CA CYS A 11 8.31 -4.96 -10.03
C CYS A 11 7.47 -5.74 -9.02
N VAL A 12 7.62 -5.44 -7.74
CA VAL A 12 6.80 -5.98 -6.66
C VAL A 12 6.16 -4.79 -5.96
N THR A 13 4.83 -4.76 -5.88
CA THR A 13 4.09 -3.77 -5.11
C THR A 13 3.45 -4.43 -3.89
N LEU A 14 3.61 -3.84 -2.71
CA LEU A 14 2.99 -4.26 -1.46
C LEU A 14 2.00 -3.19 -1.00
N TYR A 15 0.73 -3.55 -0.90
CA TYR A 15 -0.26 -2.73 -0.21
C TYR A 15 -0.16 -3.02 1.29
N ALA A 16 0.06 -1.97 2.07
CA ALA A 16 0.24 -2.04 3.51
C ALA A 16 -0.76 -1.14 4.22
N ASP A 17 -1.24 -1.58 5.38
CA ASP A 17 -2.23 -0.88 6.19
C ASP A 17 -1.84 -0.96 7.68
N GLN A 18 -1.46 0.18 8.25
CA GLN A 18 -1.11 0.33 9.66
C GLN A 18 -2.33 0.24 10.58
N ALA A 19 -3.49 0.63 10.05
CA ALA A 19 -4.76 0.67 10.77
C ALA A 19 -5.51 -0.67 10.70
N ASP A 20 -5.00 -1.67 9.97
CA ASP A 20 -5.62 -2.98 9.84
C ASP A 20 -5.70 -3.70 11.20
N GLY A 21 -6.94 -3.86 11.67
CA GLY A 21 -7.24 -4.56 12.92
C GLY A 21 -6.90 -6.05 12.86
N ALA A 22 -7.07 -6.71 11.72
CA ALA A 22 -6.77 -8.13 11.55
C ALA A 22 -5.27 -8.39 11.62
N LEU A 23 -4.44 -7.54 11.01
CA LEU A 23 -2.99 -7.62 11.15
C LEU A 23 -2.57 -7.41 12.62
N ARG A 24 -3.20 -6.48 13.33
CA ARG A 24 -2.96 -6.28 14.76
C ARG A 24 -3.32 -7.51 15.60
N TYR A 25 -4.44 -8.16 15.33
CA TYR A 25 -4.80 -9.40 16.00
C TYR A 25 -3.81 -10.53 15.67
N SER A 26 -3.42 -10.67 14.40
CA SER A 26 -2.43 -11.65 13.98
C SER A 26 -1.10 -11.51 14.74
N GLU A 27 -0.60 -10.28 14.91
CA GLU A 27 0.62 -10.02 15.67
C GLU A 27 0.47 -10.38 17.15
N LEU A 28 -0.71 -10.14 17.73
CA LEU A 28 -0.99 -10.49 19.12
C LEU A 28 -0.97 -12.02 19.33
N PHE A 29 -1.60 -12.77 18.42
CA PHE A 29 -1.69 -14.23 18.52
C PHE A 29 -0.36 -14.91 18.21
N ASN A 30 0.33 -14.48 17.15
CA ASN A 30 1.56 -15.11 16.69
C ASN A 30 2.81 -14.57 17.39
N ARG A 31 2.71 -13.43 18.08
CA ARG A 31 3.84 -12.69 18.70
C ARG A 31 4.97 -12.35 17.71
N VAL A 32 4.62 -12.23 16.43
CA VAL A 32 5.53 -11.90 15.33
C VAL A 32 4.96 -10.69 14.59
N GLN A 33 5.85 -9.77 14.21
CA GLN A 33 5.46 -8.56 13.48
C GLN A 33 5.00 -8.90 12.06
N SER A 34 3.88 -8.31 11.64
CA SER A 34 3.32 -8.45 10.30
C SER A 34 3.85 -7.33 9.40
N LEU A 35 4.54 -7.70 8.33
CA LEU A 35 5.13 -6.72 7.40
C LEU A 35 4.10 -5.75 6.82
N GLY A 36 2.89 -6.24 6.52
CA GLY A 36 1.79 -5.42 5.97
C GLY A 36 1.30 -4.32 6.91
N ARG A 37 1.59 -4.41 8.22
CA ARG A 37 1.20 -3.39 9.21
C ARG A 37 2.23 -2.29 9.37
N HIS A 38 3.44 -2.51 8.87
CA HIS A 38 4.58 -1.61 9.09
C HIS A 38 5.19 -1.16 7.75
N PRO A 39 4.49 -0.31 6.96
CA PRO A 39 4.94 0.11 5.63
C PRO A 39 6.34 0.75 5.67
N PHE A 40 6.63 1.52 6.72
CA PHE A 40 7.91 2.19 6.88
C PHE A 40 9.05 1.28 7.35
N ALA A 41 8.76 0.07 7.84
CA ALA A 41 9.81 -0.87 8.27
C ALA A 41 10.57 -1.46 7.08
N LEU A 42 9.96 -1.43 5.89
CA LEU A 42 10.55 -1.93 4.64
C LEU A 42 11.11 -0.79 3.77
N SER A 43 11.38 0.39 4.35
CA SER A 43 11.97 1.53 3.63
C SER A 43 13.49 1.47 3.48
N ALA A 44 14.10 0.38 3.96
CA ALA A 44 15.54 0.21 3.95
C ALA A 44 16.10 -0.09 2.54
N PRO A 45 17.38 0.26 2.25
CA PRO A 45 17.96 0.16 0.90
C PRO A 45 17.86 -1.22 0.24
N GLN A 46 17.88 -2.31 1.02
CA GLN A 46 17.74 -3.67 0.51
C GLN A 46 16.38 -3.96 -0.15
N PHE A 47 15.38 -3.10 0.08
CA PHE A 47 14.03 -3.21 -0.46
C PHE A 47 13.71 -2.13 -1.51
N GLN A 48 14.71 -1.45 -2.08
CA GLN A 48 14.51 -0.41 -3.10
C GLN A 48 13.70 -0.84 -4.34
N GLN A 49 13.61 -2.15 -4.62
CA GLN A 49 12.83 -2.69 -5.74
C GLN A 49 11.40 -3.08 -5.35
N LEU A 50 11.06 -2.96 -4.07
CA LEU A 50 9.72 -3.16 -3.54
C LEU A 50 9.04 -1.79 -3.45
N ASP A 51 7.94 -1.62 -4.16
CA ASP A 51 7.10 -0.45 -4.02
C ASP A 51 6.10 -0.69 -2.89
N ILE A 52 6.02 0.21 -1.92
CA ILE A 52 5.10 0.08 -0.78
C ILE A 52 4.02 1.14 -0.93
N VAL A 53 2.77 0.70 -1.01
CA VAL A 53 1.61 1.60 -1.08
C VAL A 53 0.90 1.55 0.26
N ASP A 54 1.08 2.61 1.05
CA ASP A 54 0.40 2.85 2.31
C ASP A 54 -1.07 3.21 2.05
N THR A 55 -1.94 2.33 2.55
CA THR A 55 -3.40 2.40 2.41
C THR A 55 -4.11 2.79 3.69
N SER A 56 -3.37 3.06 4.77
CA SER A 56 -3.91 3.29 6.12
C SER A 56 -4.95 4.41 6.22
N TRP A 57 -4.86 5.41 5.32
CA TRP A 57 -5.74 6.57 5.32
C TRP A 57 -6.87 6.49 4.30
N MET A 58 -6.81 5.52 3.38
CA MET A 58 -7.75 5.42 2.26
C MET A 58 -9.14 4.94 2.71
N ASP A 59 -9.20 4.24 3.84
CA ASP A 59 -10.44 3.78 4.48
C ASP A 59 -11.33 4.95 4.95
N SER A 60 -10.77 6.15 5.08
CA SER A 60 -11.54 7.36 5.42
C SER A 60 -12.52 7.78 4.33
N ASN A 61 -12.35 7.29 3.09
CA ASN A 61 -13.15 7.66 1.92
C ASN A 61 -14.14 6.59 1.46
N VAL A 62 -14.15 5.41 2.10
CA VAL A 62 -15.07 4.32 1.78
C VAL A 62 -16.05 4.15 2.92
N GLN A 63 -17.33 4.48 2.69
CA GLN A 63 -18.38 4.33 3.70
C GLN A 63 -18.66 2.85 3.98
N ALA A 64 -18.75 2.50 5.28
CA ALA A 64 -19.31 1.28 5.90
C ALA A 64 -18.83 -0.12 5.45
N MET A 65 -18.23 -0.31 4.26
CA MET A 65 -17.84 -1.61 3.70
C MET A 65 -16.32 -1.84 3.78
N ARG A 66 -15.78 -1.83 5.01
CA ARG A 66 -14.34 -1.99 5.31
C ARG A 66 -13.71 -3.27 4.71
N HIS A 67 -14.51 -4.32 4.54
CA HIS A 67 -14.02 -5.63 4.06
C HIS A 67 -14.03 -5.79 2.52
N SER A 68 -14.58 -4.82 1.77
CA SER A 68 -14.61 -4.87 0.29
C SER A 68 -13.73 -3.81 -0.36
N TYR A 69 -12.91 -3.13 0.44
CA TYR A 69 -12.06 -2.01 0.00
C TYR A 69 -11.21 -2.34 -1.24
N PHE A 70 -10.54 -3.50 -1.26
CA PHE A 70 -9.74 -3.93 -2.42
C PHE A 70 -10.57 -4.18 -3.69
N ASN A 71 -11.87 -4.47 -3.54
CA ASN A 71 -12.77 -4.79 -4.65
C ASN A 71 -13.57 -3.57 -5.15
N VAL A 72 -13.77 -2.55 -4.30
CA VAL A 72 -14.66 -1.42 -4.60
C VAL A 72 -13.89 -0.12 -4.84
N ASN A 73 -12.65 0.00 -4.36
CA ASN A 73 -11.89 1.22 -4.55
C ASN A 73 -11.28 1.30 -5.96
N ARG A 74 -11.82 2.19 -6.79
CA ARG A 74 -11.31 2.48 -8.14
C ARG A 74 -9.80 2.75 -8.15
N HIS A 75 -9.24 3.38 -7.12
CA HIS A 75 -7.80 3.64 -7.04
C HIS A 75 -6.99 2.34 -6.96
N ILE A 76 -7.46 1.32 -6.24
CA ILE A 76 -6.80 0.00 -6.20
C ILE A 76 -6.92 -0.68 -7.56
N ILE A 77 -8.11 -0.72 -8.15
CA ILE A 77 -8.35 -1.44 -9.40
C ILE A 77 -7.56 -0.84 -10.57
N ASP A 78 -7.58 0.49 -10.71
CA ASP A 78 -6.81 1.17 -11.76
C ASP A 78 -5.29 0.98 -11.54
N ASP A 79 -4.85 0.91 -10.28
CA ASP A 79 -3.45 0.64 -9.93
C ASP A 79 -3.04 -0.80 -10.28
N LEU A 80 -3.87 -1.78 -9.96
CA LEU A 80 -3.67 -3.17 -10.36
C LEU A 80 -3.62 -3.31 -11.88
N ARG A 81 -4.46 -2.58 -12.62
CA ARG A 81 -4.41 -2.55 -14.08
C ARG A 81 -3.05 -2.07 -14.58
N GLU A 82 -2.51 -0.97 -14.05
CA GLU A 82 -1.20 -0.45 -14.46
C GLU A 82 -0.04 -1.38 -14.06
N ILE A 83 -0.11 -2.02 -12.89
CA ILE A 83 0.91 -2.99 -12.47
C ILE A 83 0.89 -4.22 -13.38
N ILE A 84 -0.28 -4.78 -13.67
CA ILE A 84 -0.41 -6.05 -14.41
C ILE A 84 -0.21 -5.84 -15.90
N VAL A 85 -0.82 -4.79 -16.47
CA VAL A 85 -0.83 -4.56 -17.92
C VAL A 85 0.42 -3.79 -18.37
N GLU A 86 0.81 -2.77 -17.61
CA GLU A 86 1.84 -1.82 -18.03
C GLU A 86 3.15 -2.04 -17.28
N THR A 87 3.17 -2.89 -16.24
CA THR A 87 4.35 -3.18 -15.41
C THR A 87 5.02 -1.92 -14.85
N ARG A 88 4.22 -0.89 -14.57
CA ARG A 88 4.71 0.42 -14.11
C ARG A 88 5.06 0.40 -12.63
N LYS A 89 6.26 0.88 -12.31
CA LYS A 89 6.71 1.16 -10.94
C LYS A 89 5.93 2.30 -10.29
N ALA A 90 5.99 2.40 -8.96
CA ALA A 90 5.22 3.39 -8.20
C ALA A 90 5.59 4.85 -8.50
N ASP A 91 6.87 5.12 -8.72
CA ASP A 91 7.38 6.43 -9.12
C ASP A 91 6.81 6.91 -10.47
N LEU A 92 6.50 5.99 -11.38
CA LEU A 92 5.89 6.30 -12.69
C LEU A 92 4.37 6.50 -12.63
N ARG A 93 3.73 6.22 -11.49
CA ARG A 93 2.27 6.33 -11.27
C ARG A 93 1.89 7.68 -10.62
N THR A 94 2.58 8.75 -11.02
CA THR A 94 2.57 10.08 -10.39
C THR A 94 1.20 10.77 -10.28
N GLY A 95 0.26 10.46 -11.18
CA GLY A 95 -1.09 11.02 -11.15
C GLY A 95 -2.01 10.42 -10.07
N ARG A 96 -1.62 9.29 -9.48
CA ARG A 96 -2.44 8.54 -8.51
C ARG A 96 -1.72 8.34 -7.18
N LEU A 97 -0.41 8.11 -7.21
CA LEU A 97 0.40 7.88 -6.04
C LEU A 97 1.16 9.14 -5.65
N LEU A 98 1.01 9.52 -4.38
CA LEU A 98 1.82 10.52 -3.72
C LEU A 98 3.04 9.83 -3.10
N HIS A 99 4.24 10.28 -3.47
CA HIS A 99 5.47 9.85 -2.80
C HIS A 99 5.48 10.35 -1.35
N ARG A 100 5.76 9.46 -0.41
CA ARG A 100 5.81 9.79 1.03
C ARG A 100 7.24 9.79 1.53
N ARG A 101 7.94 8.66 1.37
CA ARG A 101 9.32 8.49 1.82
C ARG A 101 9.96 7.27 1.16
N ASP A 102 11.20 7.39 0.67
CA ASP A 102 11.94 6.27 0.08
C ASP A 102 11.15 5.54 -1.02
N ASN A 103 10.82 4.26 -0.83
CA ASN A 103 9.97 3.42 -1.68
C ASN A 103 8.51 3.35 -1.21
N VAL A 104 8.09 4.25 -0.31
CA VAL A 104 6.74 4.31 0.26
C VAL A 104 5.94 5.43 -0.40
N TYR A 105 4.77 5.04 -0.88
CA TYR A 105 3.80 5.85 -1.58
C TYR A 105 2.45 5.74 -0.89
N SER A 106 1.54 6.67 -1.15
CA SER A 106 0.15 6.59 -0.70
C SER A 106 -0.75 7.05 -1.83
N PHE A 107 -1.99 6.56 -1.89
CA PHE A 107 -2.95 7.09 -2.85
C PHE A 107 -3.26 8.56 -2.60
N LEU A 108 -3.39 9.33 -3.68
CA LEU A 108 -3.98 10.67 -3.67
C LEU A 108 -5.47 10.52 -3.37
N ALA A 109 -5.77 10.52 -2.08
CA ALA A 109 -7.11 10.46 -1.53
C ALA A 109 -7.50 11.86 -1.04
N ALA A 110 -8.69 12.34 -1.44
CA ALA A 110 -9.24 13.56 -0.87
C ALA A 110 -9.39 13.39 0.66
N PRO A 111 -9.10 14.43 1.46
CA PRO A 111 -9.29 14.35 2.89
C PRO A 111 -10.78 14.16 3.22
N ARG A 112 -11.09 13.30 4.20
CA ARG A 112 -12.47 12.97 4.61
C ARG A 112 -13.28 14.19 5.08
N ARG A 113 -12.60 15.23 5.57
CA ARG A 113 -13.24 16.46 6.02
C ARG A 113 -12.30 17.64 5.74
N VAL A 114 -12.76 18.56 4.88
CA VAL A 114 -12.14 19.88 4.71
C VAL A 114 -12.85 20.80 5.70
N VAL A 115 -12.12 21.37 6.64
CA VAL A 115 -12.63 22.46 7.48
C VAL A 115 -12.03 23.73 6.90
N ASN A 116 -12.87 24.64 6.43
CA ASN A 116 -12.44 26.02 6.20
C ASN A 116 -12.45 26.70 7.56
N ASP A 117 -11.30 27.26 7.95
CA ASP A 117 -11.23 28.24 9.04
C ASP A 117 -12.02 29.51 8.68
#